data_AF-K0PYI3-F1
#
_entry.id   AF-K0PYI3-F1
#
_cell.length_a   1.000
_cell.length_b   1.000
_cell.length_c   1.000
_cell.angle_alpha   90.00
_cell.angle_beta   90.00
_cell.angle_gamma   90.00
#
_symmetry.space_group_name_H-M   'P 1'
#
loop_
_entity.id
_entity.type
_entity.pdbx_description
1 polymer ?
#
loop_
_entity_poly.entity_id
_entity_poly.type
_entity_poly.pdbx_seq_one_letter_code
_entity_poly.pdbx_strand_id
1 'polypeptide(L)'
;MLRLLGAGLIEIGTWLQAALSFFSAVRHWILPPIPPRRLRHGKREHDQPDLVTHAAIEAIEKVFVRDFKWSFRRLQDRSIGIDARAEILDSGWPTDRFLPLQIRLMPSQTDKGGYRHHGEKGHLDYWRKHALTVFVILVDPESGLMLWQLVETKLCTETDGKWAITVPAANMLNASARLCFEEAVPSDPESLMRFAFALDRQLMEEVRDEITFLYGTSGSMQLRSSAICASILAKARRKNRMSRSTITCAPTVSMRS
;
A
#
# COMPACT_ATOMS: atom_id res chain seq x y z
N MET A 1 -2.67 -78.18 -13.57
CA MET A 1 -2.06 -76.96 -13.00
C MET A 1 -2.56 -75.71 -13.75
N LEU A 2 -3.87 -75.45 -13.71
CA LEU A 2 -4.50 -74.32 -14.43
C LEU A 2 -5.47 -73.53 -13.53
N ARG A 3 -5.21 -73.51 -12.22
CA ARG A 3 -5.98 -72.74 -11.22
C ARG A 3 -5.12 -71.81 -10.36
N LEU A 4 -3.84 -71.62 -10.69
CA LEU A 4 -2.92 -70.73 -9.98
C LEU A 4 -2.60 -69.43 -10.73
N LEU A 5 -2.98 -69.31 -12.02
CA LEU A 5 -2.73 -68.09 -12.81
C LEU A 5 -3.90 -67.08 -12.79
N GLY A 6 -5.12 -67.52 -12.47
CA GLY A 6 -6.30 -66.63 -12.42
C GLY A 6 -6.43 -65.80 -11.14
N ALA A 7 -5.92 -66.30 -10.02
CA ALA A 7 -6.01 -65.60 -8.73
C ALA A 7 -5.02 -64.42 -8.63
N GLY A 8 -3.83 -64.54 -9.25
CA GLY A 8 -2.82 -63.48 -9.21
C GLY A 8 -3.18 -62.23 -10.03
N LEU A 9 -3.98 -62.37 -11.10
CA LEU A 9 -4.37 -61.23 -11.95
C LEU A 9 -5.43 -60.32 -11.30
N ILE A 10 -6.32 -60.88 -10.48
CA ILE A 10 -7.35 -60.11 -9.77
C ILE A 10 -6.73 -59.34 -8.60
N GLU A 11 -5.75 -59.92 -7.89
CA GLU A 11 -5.00 -59.21 -6.85
C GLU A 11 -4.18 -58.05 -7.40
N ILE A 12 -3.51 -58.20 -8.55
CA ILE A 12 -2.73 -57.10 -9.14
C ILE A 12 -3.63 -55.90 -9.47
N GLY A 13 -4.86 -56.13 -9.95
CA GLY A 13 -5.82 -55.06 -10.26
C GLY A 13 -6.28 -54.26 -9.04
N THR A 14 -6.52 -54.92 -7.90
CA THR A 14 -6.92 -54.25 -6.65
C THR A 14 -5.75 -53.51 -6.00
N TRP A 15 -4.53 -54.06 -6.06
CA TRP A 15 -3.31 -53.37 -5.63
C TRP A 15 -3.02 -52.13 -6.49
N LEU A 16 -3.28 -52.18 -7.80
CA LEU A 16 -3.11 -51.01 -8.69
C LEU A 16 -4.13 -49.89 -8.36
N GLN A 17 -5.39 -50.25 -8.09
CA GLN A 17 -6.44 -49.30 -7.71
C GLN A 17 -6.20 -48.68 -6.33
N ALA A 18 -5.76 -49.48 -5.35
CA ALA A 18 -5.37 -49.01 -4.03
C ALA A 18 -4.12 -48.11 -4.10
N ALA A 19 -3.14 -48.47 -4.94
CA ALA A 19 -1.98 -47.62 -5.20
C ALA A 19 -2.39 -46.29 -5.84
N LEU A 20 -3.25 -46.28 -6.86
CA LEU A 20 -3.71 -45.06 -7.53
C LEU A 20 -4.51 -44.13 -6.60
N SER A 21 -5.33 -44.68 -5.71
CA SER A 21 -6.08 -43.89 -4.71
C SER A 21 -5.19 -43.40 -3.56
N PHE A 22 -4.17 -44.18 -3.16
CA PHE A 22 -3.11 -43.72 -2.26
C PHE A 22 -2.29 -42.61 -2.91
N PHE A 23 -1.90 -42.74 -4.18
CA PHE A 23 -1.20 -41.69 -4.93
C PHE A 23 -2.07 -40.44 -5.13
N SER A 24 -3.39 -40.53 -5.27
CA SER A 24 -4.24 -39.34 -5.36
C SER A 24 -4.37 -38.63 -4.01
N ALA A 25 -4.56 -39.37 -2.92
CA ALA A 25 -4.60 -38.84 -1.55
C ALA A 25 -3.25 -38.23 -1.13
N VAL A 26 -2.15 -38.88 -1.49
CA VAL A 26 -0.78 -38.42 -1.24
C VAL A 26 -0.39 -37.27 -2.17
N ARG A 27 -0.89 -37.21 -3.41
CA ARG A 27 -0.64 -36.10 -4.34
C ARG A 27 -1.19 -34.77 -3.80
N HIS A 28 -2.31 -34.78 -3.09
CA HIS A 28 -2.85 -33.57 -2.43
C HIS A 28 -2.02 -33.12 -1.21
N TRP A 29 -1.22 -34.02 -0.64
CA TRP A 29 -0.31 -33.75 0.48
C TRP A 29 1.11 -33.36 0.02
N ILE A 30 1.61 -33.94 -1.07
CA ILE A 30 2.95 -33.66 -1.64
C ILE A 30 2.93 -32.40 -2.51
N LEU A 31 1.83 -32.16 -3.21
CA LEU A 31 1.59 -30.94 -3.99
C LEU A 31 0.31 -30.31 -3.46
N PRO A 32 0.37 -29.45 -2.42
CA PRO A 32 -0.79 -28.64 -2.07
C PRO A 32 -1.26 -27.95 -3.35
N PRO A 33 -2.58 -27.78 -3.56
CA PRO A 33 -3.06 -27.04 -4.72
C PRO A 33 -2.30 -25.73 -4.73
N ILE A 34 -1.55 -25.47 -5.81
CA ILE A 34 -0.91 -24.18 -6.01
C ILE A 34 -2.04 -23.20 -5.74
N PRO A 35 -1.98 -22.38 -4.67
CA PRO A 35 -3.03 -21.42 -4.43
C PRO A 35 -3.17 -20.69 -5.75
N PRO A 36 -4.37 -20.59 -6.33
CA PRO A 36 -4.52 -20.04 -7.67
C PRO A 36 -3.66 -18.79 -7.66
N ARG A 37 -2.64 -18.73 -8.53
CA ARG A 37 -1.85 -17.52 -8.69
C ARG A 37 -2.93 -16.48 -8.75
N ARG A 38 -3.05 -15.63 -7.72
CA ARG A 38 -3.97 -14.51 -7.84
C ARG A 38 -3.36 -13.83 -9.03
N LEU A 39 -4.01 -13.98 -10.19
CA LEU A 39 -3.83 -13.11 -11.32
C LEU A 39 -3.81 -11.77 -10.63
N ARG A 40 -2.67 -11.08 -10.69
CA ARG A 40 -2.56 -9.70 -10.24
C ARG A 40 -3.71 -8.97 -10.94
N HIS A 41 -4.87 -8.94 -10.31
CA HIS A 41 -5.97 -8.08 -10.65
C HIS A 41 -5.58 -6.79 -9.97
N GLY A 42 -4.77 -6.08 -10.73
CA GLY A 42 -4.09 -4.87 -10.35
C GLY A 42 -3.45 -4.48 -11.65
N LYS A 43 -4.26 -3.91 -12.53
CA LYS A 43 -3.83 -3.03 -13.61
C LYS A 43 -2.57 -2.35 -13.09
N ARG A 44 -1.39 -2.71 -13.62
CA ARG A 44 -0.19 -1.92 -13.39
C ARG A 44 -0.44 -0.65 -14.18
N GLU A 45 -1.22 0.25 -13.61
CA GLU A 45 -1.29 1.62 -14.03
C GLU A 45 0.03 2.20 -13.54
N HIS A 46 1.08 1.93 -14.34
CA HIS A 46 2.34 2.63 -14.22
C HIS A 46 2.11 4.02 -14.81
N ASP A 47 1.18 4.77 -14.21
CA ASP A 47 1.00 6.17 -14.48
C ASP A 47 2.22 6.85 -13.87
N GLN A 48 3.19 7.16 -14.73
CA GLN A 48 4.01 8.34 -14.48
C GLN A 48 3.03 9.44 -14.09
N PRO A 49 3.15 10.05 -12.91
CA PRO A 49 2.22 11.10 -12.53
C PRO A 49 2.31 12.17 -13.61
N ASP A 50 1.17 12.60 -14.13
CA ASP A 50 1.13 13.74 -15.03
C ASP A 50 1.89 14.92 -14.38
N LEU A 51 2.56 15.75 -15.18
CA LEU A 51 3.32 16.92 -14.71
C LEU A 51 2.47 17.81 -13.79
N VAL A 52 1.17 17.91 -14.09
CA VAL A 52 0.19 18.63 -13.27
C VAL A 52 0.05 18.00 -11.88
N THR A 53 0.04 16.66 -11.80
CA THR A 53 0.00 15.93 -10.52
C THR A 53 1.29 16.12 -9.73
N HIS A 54 2.45 16.13 -10.39
CA HIS A 54 3.73 16.42 -9.73
C HIS A 54 3.76 17.83 -9.13
N ALA A 55 3.36 18.84 -9.91
CA ALA A 55 3.29 20.22 -9.44
C ALA A 55 2.32 20.38 -8.26
N ALA A 56 1.17 19.70 -8.30
CA ALA A 56 0.21 19.69 -7.19
C ALA A 56 0.81 19.09 -5.91
N ILE A 57 1.50 17.96 -6.01
CA ILE A 57 2.19 17.34 -4.86
C ILE A 57 3.26 18.27 -4.30
N GLU A 58 4.02 18.96 -5.16
CA GLU A 58 5.03 19.94 -4.75
C GLU A 58 4.44 21.15 -4.02
N ALA A 59 3.31 21.67 -4.50
CA ALA A 59 2.62 22.78 -3.85
C ALA A 59 2.13 22.39 -2.45
N ILE A 60 1.55 21.19 -2.32
CA ILE A 60 1.09 20.65 -1.04
C ILE A 60 2.27 20.42 -0.09
N GLU A 61 3.35 19.80 -0.58
CA GLU A 61 4.55 19.53 0.22
C GLU A 61 5.12 20.82 0.83
N LYS A 62 5.11 21.93 0.08
CA LYS A 62 5.52 23.24 0.60
C LYS A 62 4.69 23.66 1.80
N VAL A 63 3.37 23.46 1.82
CA VAL A 63 2.53 23.82 2.98
C VAL A 63 2.89 22.96 4.18
N PHE A 64 2.96 21.64 4.02
CA PHE A 64 3.29 20.72 5.12
C PHE A 64 4.68 20.96 5.70
N VAL A 65 5.69 21.17 4.86
CA VAL A 65 7.08 21.35 5.31
C VAL A 65 7.33 22.78 5.79
N ARG A 66 6.92 23.80 5.03
CA ARG A 66 7.25 25.20 5.35
C ARG A 66 6.33 25.77 6.43
N ASP A 67 5.03 25.54 6.32
CA ASP A 67 4.04 26.19 7.18
C ASP A 67 3.72 25.34 8.41
N PHE A 68 3.56 24.01 8.25
CA PHE A 68 3.28 23.11 9.38
C PHE A 68 4.54 22.62 10.11
N LYS A 69 5.71 22.69 9.46
CA LYS A 69 6.98 22.14 9.96
C LYS A 69 6.93 20.61 10.16
N TRP A 70 6.22 19.92 9.29
CA TRP A 70 6.05 18.47 9.32
C TRP A 70 6.92 17.75 8.30
N SER A 71 7.09 16.44 8.48
CA SER A 71 7.75 15.60 7.48
C SER A 71 6.74 15.24 6.37
N PHE A 72 7.21 15.13 5.12
CA PHE A 72 6.38 14.81 3.98
C PHE A 72 7.10 13.80 3.08
N ARG A 73 6.39 12.75 2.64
CA ARG A 73 6.91 11.69 1.78
C ARG A 73 5.91 11.37 0.68
N ARG A 74 6.37 11.46 -0.57
CA ARG A 74 5.60 11.00 -1.75
C ARG A 74 5.62 9.48 -1.82
N LEU A 75 4.49 8.86 -2.17
CA LEU A 75 4.42 7.42 -2.39
C LEU A 75 4.54 7.11 -3.89
N GLN A 76 5.34 6.09 -4.22
CA GLN A 76 5.54 5.66 -5.61
C GLN A 76 4.46 4.67 -6.08
N ASP A 77 3.90 3.88 -5.15
CA ASP A 77 2.83 2.93 -5.44
C ASP A 77 1.50 3.50 -4.97
N ARG A 78 0.58 3.72 -5.91
CA ARG A 78 -0.74 4.33 -5.68
C ARG A 78 -1.87 3.31 -5.69
N SER A 79 -1.57 2.01 -5.69
CA SER A 79 -2.57 0.93 -5.78
C SER A 79 -3.60 0.91 -4.65
N ILE A 80 -3.31 1.57 -3.52
CA ILE A 80 -4.22 1.72 -2.38
C ILE A 80 -4.88 3.11 -2.29
N GLY A 81 -4.68 3.94 -3.32
CA GLY A 81 -5.31 5.26 -3.46
C GLY A 81 -4.70 6.37 -2.59
N ILE A 82 -3.49 6.19 -2.05
CA ILE A 82 -2.75 7.19 -1.27
C ILE A 82 -1.56 7.70 -2.10
N ASP A 83 -1.46 9.00 -2.28
CA ASP A 83 -0.43 9.64 -3.12
C ASP A 83 0.79 10.12 -2.32
N ALA A 84 0.57 10.52 -1.07
CA ALA A 84 1.60 11.00 -0.18
C ALA A 84 1.26 10.72 1.29
N ARG A 85 2.25 10.90 2.17
CA ARG A 85 2.11 10.82 3.61
C ARG A 85 2.84 11.97 4.26
N ALA A 86 2.18 12.68 5.17
CA ALA A 86 2.85 13.58 6.09
C ALA A 86 2.98 12.94 7.48
N GLU A 87 3.92 13.42 8.29
CA GLU A 87 4.08 13.01 9.68
C GLU A 87 4.21 14.24 10.56
N ILE A 88 3.37 14.30 11.59
CA ILE A 88 3.41 15.38 12.57
C ILE A 88 4.75 15.31 13.31
N LEU A 89 5.40 16.46 13.41
CA LEU A 89 6.62 16.61 14.18
C LEU A 89 6.33 17.45 15.43
N ASP A 90 6.76 16.98 16.58
CA ASP A 90 6.79 17.76 17.82
C ASP A 90 8.20 18.27 18.03
N SER A 91 8.38 19.59 17.99
CA SER A 91 9.70 20.22 18.18
C SER A 91 10.79 19.66 17.25
N GLY A 92 10.40 19.25 16.05
CA GLY A 92 11.28 18.63 15.04
C GLY A 92 11.45 17.11 15.16
N TRP A 93 10.85 16.48 16.17
CA TRP A 93 10.92 15.04 16.40
C TRP A 93 9.70 14.31 15.83
N PRO A 94 9.90 13.17 15.14
CA PRO A 94 8.81 12.32 14.65
C PRO A 94 7.92 11.84 15.80
N THR A 95 6.59 11.94 15.64
CA THR A 95 5.62 11.50 16.67
C THR A 95 4.89 10.21 16.30
N ASP A 96 5.24 9.56 15.18
CA ASP A 96 4.52 8.40 14.61
C ASP A 96 3.04 8.69 14.27
N ARG A 97 2.66 9.98 14.18
CA ARG A 97 1.32 10.43 13.82
C ARG A 97 1.29 10.75 12.34
N PHE A 98 0.88 9.76 11.56
CA PHE A 98 0.88 9.84 10.11
C PHE A 98 -0.43 10.37 9.55
N LEU A 99 -0.30 11.10 8.45
CA LEU A 99 -1.37 11.72 7.67
C LEU A 99 -1.32 11.15 6.24
N PRO A 100 -2.07 10.08 5.94
CA PRO A 100 -2.25 9.60 4.59
C PRO A 100 -3.02 10.62 3.74
N LEU A 101 -2.48 10.98 2.57
CA LEU A 101 -3.03 12.00 1.69
C LEU A 101 -3.40 11.38 0.33
N GLN A 102 -4.64 11.62 -0.09
CA GLN A 102 -5.06 11.44 -1.47
C GLN A 102 -5.15 12.81 -2.13
N ILE A 103 -4.40 13.00 -3.22
CA ILE A 103 -4.22 14.28 -3.88
C ILE A 103 -4.89 14.23 -5.24
N ARG A 104 -5.82 15.15 -5.49
CA ARG A 104 -6.61 15.19 -6.71
C ARG A 104 -6.71 16.61 -7.23
N LEU A 105 -6.91 16.76 -8.53
CA LEU A 105 -7.22 18.06 -9.11
C LEU A 105 -8.62 18.50 -8.68
N MET A 106 -8.78 19.81 -8.54
CA MET A 106 -10.04 20.40 -8.12
C MET A 106 -11.10 20.19 -9.20
N PRO A 107 -12.26 19.57 -8.87
CA PRO A 107 -13.38 19.44 -9.79
C PRO A 107 -14.14 20.77 -9.88
N SER A 108 -15.23 20.78 -10.64
CA SER A 108 -16.16 21.91 -10.62
C SER A 108 -16.84 22.08 -9.25
N GLN A 109 -17.15 23.34 -8.92
CA GLN A 109 -17.92 23.65 -7.73
C GLN A 109 -19.37 23.17 -7.88
N THR A 110 -19.95 22.70 -6.79
CA THR A 110 -21.35 22.29 -6.69
C THR A 110 -22.26 23.49 -6.40
N ASP A 111 -23.53 23.38 -6.79
CA ASP A 111 -24.55 24.43 -6.56
C ASP A 111 -24.75 24.81 -5.09
N LYS A 112 -24.33 23.93 -4.16
CA LYS A 112 -24.48 24.12 -2.71
C LYS A 112 -23.26 24.78 -2.05
N GLY A 113 -22.25 25.15 -2.83
CA GLY A 113 -20.97 25.65 -2.32
C GLY A 113 -20.07 24.52 -1.84
N GLY A 114 -18.97 24.28 -2.56
CA GLY A 114 -18.00 23.21 -2.27
C GLY A 114 -17.74 22.34 -3.48
N TYR A 115 -16.82 21.39 -3.34
CA TYR A 115 -16.25 20.64 -4.46
C TYR A 115 -16.48 19.14 -4.26
N ARG A 116 -17.14 18.49 -5.22
CA ARG A 116 -17.48 17.07 -5.09
C ARG A 116 -16.38 16.21 -5.68
N HIS A 117 -15.68 15.49 -4.81
CA HIS A 117 -14.72 14.48 -5.21
C HIS A 117 -15.38 13.10 -5.29
N HIS A 118 -14.98 12.30 -6.27
CA HIS A 118 -15.43 10.93 -6.46
C HIS A 118 -14.24 9.96 -6.41
N GLY A 119 -14.41 8.83 -5.73
CA GLY A 119 -13.43 7.77 -5.69
C GLY A 119 -14.05 6.38 -5.91
N GLU A 120 -13.19 5.39 -6.11
CA GLU A 120 -13.59 3.99 -6.22
C GLU A 120 -13.92 3.41 -4.85
N LYS A 121 -14.99 2.63 -4.76
CA LYS A 121 -15.43 2.01 -3.51
C LYS A 121 -14.34 1.12 -2.88
N GLY A 122 -13.52 0.46 -3.70
CA GLY A 122 -12.42 -0.39 -3.22
C GLY A 122 -11.42 0.35 -2.33
N HIS A 123 -11.09 1.61 -2.63
CA HIS A 123 -10.23 2.42 -1.79
C HIS A 123 -10.89 2.75 -0.45
N LEU A 124 -12.16 3.19 -0.47
CA LEU A 124 -12.89 3.53 0.75
C LEU A 124 -13.06 2.31 1.67
N ASP A 125 -13.40 1.15 1.10
CA ASP A 125 -13.50 -0.12 1.83
C ASP A 125 -12.16 -0.53 2.44
N TYR A 126 -11.06 -0.30 1.72
CA TYR A 126 -9.72 -0.54 2.22
C TYR A 126 -9.41 0.38 3.42
N TRP A 127 -9.61 1.69 3.30
CA TRP A 127 -9.29 2.65 4.37
C TRP A 127 -10.08 2.37 5.65
N ARG A 128 -11.39 2.08 5.51
CA ARG A 128 -12.27 1.75 6.64
C ARG A 128 -11.85 0.48 7.38
N LYS A 129 -11.43 -0.56 6.64
CA LYS A 129 -11.01 -1.84 7.24
C LYS A 129 -9.68 -1.76 7.96
N HIS A 130 -8.83 -0.81 7.59
CA HIS A 130 -7.45 -0.72 8.06
C HIS A 130 -7.23 0.48 8.99
N ALA A 131 -8.29 1.07 9.56
CA ALA A 131 -8.17 2.23 10.46
C ALA A 131 -7.31 3.37 9.87
N LEU A 132 -7.24 3.50 8.54
CA LEU A 132 -6.51 4.57 7.88
C LEU A 132 -7.45 5.74 7.69
N THR A 133 -7.29 6.75 8.54
CA THR A 133 -7.92 8.05 8.32
C THR A 133 -7.19 8.78 7.21
N VAL A 134 -7.85 8.94 6.06
CA VAL A 134 -7.28 9.57 4.86
C VAL A 134 -7.79 11.00 4.72
N PHE A 135 -6.93 11.90 4.25
CA PHE A 135 -7.31 13.26 3.87
C PHE A 135 -7.36 13.35 2.34
N VAL A 136 -8.47 13.85 1.80
CA VAL A 136 -8.54 14.26 0.40
C VAL A 136 -8.09 15.71 0.31
N ILE A 137 -7.12 15.97 -0.56
CA ILE A 137 -6.67 17.32 -0.90
C ILE A 137 -7.00 17.58 -2.36
N LEU A 138 -7.71 18.67 -2.62
CA LEU A 138 -8.06 19.17 -3.94
C LEU A 138 -7.18 20.36 -4.28
N VAL A 139 -6.54 20.32 -5.44
CA VAL A 139 -5.65 21.39 -5.92
C VAL A 139 -6.15 21.93 -7.24
N ASP A 140 -6.33 23.24 -7.30
CA ASP A 140 -6.45 23.96 -8.56
C ASP A 140 -5.06 24.46 -8.98
N PRO A 141 -4.46 23.89 -10.05
CA PRO A 141 -3.12 24.28 -10.50
C PRO A 141 -3.07 25.69 -11.10
N GLU A 142 -4.21 26.24 -11.56
CA GLU A 142 -4.26 27.56 -12.18
C GLU A 142 -4.26 28.67 -11.13
N SER A 143 -5.14 28.57 -10.12
CA SER A 143 -5.23 29.57 -9.04
C SER A 143 -4.28 29.29 -7.87
N GLY A 144 -3.76 28.07 -7.75
CA GLY A 144 -3.02 27.61 -6.58
C GLY A 144 -3.90 27.36 -5.34
N LEU A 145 -5.23 27.39 -5.50
CA LEU A 145 -6.16 27.09 -4.41
C LEU A 145 -6.05 25.61 -4.03
N MET A 146 -5.85 25.37 -2.73
CA MET A 146 -5.80 24.03 -2.16
C MET A 146 -6.88 23.90 -1.08
N LEU A 147 -7.71 22.88 -1.18
CA LEU A 147 -8.76 22.58 -0.22
C LEU A 147 -8.58 21.17 0.34
N TRP A 148 -9.05 20.92 1.55
CA TRP A 148 -8.89 19.62 2.20
C TRP A 148 -10.17 19.13 2.88
N GLN A 149 -10.31 17.82 3.01
CA GLN A 149 -11.36 17.22 3.81
C GLN A 149 -10.94 15.86 4.38
N LEU A 150 -11.33 15.62 5.63
CA LEU A 150 -11.18 14.33 6.28
C LEU A 150 -12.18 13.31 5.71
N VAL A 151 -11.69 12.14 5.32
CA VAL A 151 -12.56 11.05 4.87
C VAL A 151 -13.17 10.34 6.08
N GLU A 152 -14.39 10.72 6.41
CA GLU A 152 -15.19 10.04 7.44
C GLU A 152 -16.41 9.36 6.81
N THR A 153 -16.80 8.21 7.36
CA THR A 153 -17.95 7.42 6.87
C THR A 153 -19.22 8.27 6.77
N LYS A 154 -19.49 9.14 7.74
CA LYS A 154 -20.69 10.01 7.76
C LYS A 154 -20.67 11.12 6.70
N LEU A 155 -19.49 11.46 6.17
CA LEU A 155 -19.30 12.49 5.13
C LEU A 155 -19.28 11.89 3.72
N CYS A 156 -19.13 10.57 3.62
CA CYS A 156 -19.07 9.86 2.36
C CYS A 156 -20.47 9.41 1.92
N THR A 157 -20.82 9.69 0.67
CA THR A 157 -22.00 9.11 0.03
C THR A 157 -21.55 7.99 -0.89
N GLU A 158 -21.99 6.77 -0.62
CA GLU A 158 -21.73 5.62 -1.49
C GLU A 158 -22.79 5.50 -2.59
N THR A 159 -22.33 5.17 -3.79
CA THR A 159 -23.15 4.83 -4.95
C THR A 159 -22.62 3.54 -5.57
N ASP A 160 -23.32 2.95 -6.54
CA ASP A 160 -22.93 1.66 -7.13
C ASP A 160 -21.49 1.66 -7.66
N GLY A 161 -20.59 1.02 -6.89
CA GLY A 161 -19.16 0.90 -7.16
C GLY A 161 -18.30 2.14 -6.86
N LYS A 162 -18.89 3.25 -6.43
CA LYS A 162 -18.18 4.52 -6.20
C LYS A 162 -18.55 5.13 -4.85
N TRP A 163 -17.80 6.14 -4.46
CA TRP A 163 -18.15 7.02 -3.35
C TRP A 163 -17.89 8.46 -3.73
N ALA A 164 -18.51 9.37 -2.99
CA ALA A 164 -18.30 10.80 -3.14
C ALA A 164 -18.15 11.47 -1.78
N ILE A 165 -17.38 12.54 -1.74
CA ILE A 165 -17.28 13.45 -0.59
C ILE A 165 -17.32 14.89 -1.09
N THR A 166 -17.96 15.75 -0.30
CA THR A 166 -17.96 17.20 -0.58
C THR A 166 -16.89 17.85 0.26
N VAL A 167 -15.99 18.58 -0.40
CA VAL A 167 -14.92 19.38 0.21
C VAL A 167 -15.42 20.82 0.33
N PRO A 168 -15.60 21.36 1.55
CA PRO A 168 -16.04 22.74 1.75
C PRO A 168 -15.01 23.75 1.22
N ALA A 169 -15.48 24.85 0.61
CA ALA A 169 -14.60 25.93 0.17
C ALA A 169 -13.89 26.65 1.35
N ALA A 170 -14.45 26.55 2.55
CA ALA A 170 -13.85 27.09 3.77
C ALA A 170 -12.63 26.29 4.25
N ASN A 171 -12.48 25.03 3.83
CA ASN A 171 -11.39 24.16 4.26
C ASN A 171 -10.14 24.43 3.42
N MET A 172 -9.61 25.64 3.48
CA MET A 172 -8.39 26.02 2.79
C MET A 172 -7.18 25.33 3.41
N LEU A 173 -6.32 24.74 2.58
CA LEU A 173 -5.05 24.18 3.01
C LEU A 173 -4.00 25.29 3.05
N ASN A 174 -3.90 25.93 4.21
CA ASN A 174 -2.94 26.98 4.52
C ASN A 174 -2.48 26.84 5.98
N ALA A 175 -1.65 27.76 6.46
CA ALA A 175 -1.13 27.74 7.83
C ALA A 175 -2.21 27.57 8.93
N SER A 176 -3.42 28.12 8.76
CA SER A 176 -4.50 28.01 9.77
C SER A 176 -5.11 26.61 9.84
N ALA A 177 -4.98 25.78 8.81
CA ALA A 177 -5.51 24.42 8.83
C ALA A 177 -4.73 23.48 9.75
N ARG A 178 -3.49 23.84 10.14
CA ARG A 178 -2.59 22.98 10.92
C ARG A 178 -3.27 22.33 12.12
N LEU A 179 -3.94 23.13 12.96
CA LEU A 179 -4.58 22.66 14.18
C LEU A 179 -5.66 21.61 13.87
N CYS A 180 -6.43 21.79 12.80
CA CYS A 180 -7.47 20.83 12.43
C CYS A 180 -6.88 19.45 12.07
N PHE A 181 -5.70 19.40 11.45
CA PHE A 181 -5.00 18.14 11.18
C PHE A 181 -4.45 17.52 12.47
N GLU A 182 -3.90 18.33 13.38
CA GLU A 182 -3.42 17.86 14.68
C GLU A 182 -4.56 17.29 15.55
N GLU A 183 -5.76 17.87 15.49
CA GLU A 183 -6.92 17.36 16.25
C GLU A 183 -7.54 16.11 15.61
N ALA A 184 -7.50 16.00 14.29
CA ALA A 184 -8.11 14.90 13.55
C ALA A 184 -7.34 13.57 13.67
N VAL A 185 -6.03 13.60 13.93
CA VAL A 185 -5.21 12.40 14.06
C VAL A 185 -5.19 11.94 15.51
N PRO A 186 -5.53 10.67 15.82
CA PRO A 186 -5.43 10.15 17.17
C PRO A 186 -4.02 10.30 17.75
N SER A 187 -3.93 10.42 19.07
CA SER A 187 -2.68 10.48 19.81
C SER A 187 -2.54 9.34 20.82
N ASP A 188 -3.59 8.53 21.01
CA ASP A 188 -3.54 7.39 21.92
C ASP A 188 -2.68 6.26 21.34
N PRO A 189 -1.87 5.56 22.17
CA PRO A 189 -0.94 4.55 21.69
C PRO A 189 -1.58 3.39 20.91
N GLU A 190 -2.80 3.00 21.27
CA GLU A 190 -3.49 1.87 20.63
C GLU A 190 -3.90 2.23 19.19
N SER A 191 -4.47 3.42 18.99
CA SER A 191 -4.75 3.95 17.66
C SER A 191 -3.48 4.06 16.84
N LEU A 192 -2.40 4.64 17.39
CA LEU A 192 -1.13 4.77 16.65
C LEU A 192 -0.57 3.42 16.20
N MET A 193 -0.63 2.41 17.06
CA MET A 193 -0.24 1.04 16.69
C MET A 193 -1.06 0.51 15.51
N ARG A 194 -2.39 0.65 15.56
CA ARG A 194 -3.30 0.21 14.46
C ARG A 194 -3.01 0.94 13.15
N PHE A 195 -2.80 2.26 13.22
CA PHE A 195 -2.42 3.07 12.05
C PHE A 195 -1.07 2.64 11.47
N ALA A 196 -0.05 2.45 12.31
CA ALA A 196 1.27 2.00 11.86
C ALA A 196 1.18 0.64 11.13
N PHE A 197 0.49 -0.33 11.71
CA PHE A 197 0.27 -1.63 11.07
C PHE A 197 -0.46 -1.51 9.72
N ALA A 198 -1.45 -0.64 9.64
CA ALA A 198 -2.20 -0.43 8.42
C ALA A 198 -1.36 0.16 7.29
N LEU A 199 -0.43 1.06 7.62
CA LEU A 199 0.53 1.64 6.68
C LEU A 199 1.54 0.61 6.16
N ASP A 200 1.88 -0.38 6.99
CA ASP A 200 2.79 -1.48 6.63
C ASP A 200 2.13 -2.58 5.81
N ARG A 201 0.82 -2.48 5.52
CA ARG A 201 0.10 -3.51 4.79
C ARG A 201 0.72 -3.86 3.44
N GLN A 202 1.20 -2.87 2.69
CA GLN A 202 1.85 -3.13 1.40
C GLN A 202 3.09 -4.02 1.57
N LEU A 203 3.92 -3.72 2.58
CA LEU A 203 5.08 -4.55 2.92
C LEU A 203 4.64 -5.95 3.39
N MET A 204 3.61 -6.03 4.23
CA MET A 204 3.07 -7.30 4.70
C MET A 204 2.54 -8.16 3.54
N GLU A 205 1.92 -7.56 2.52
CA GLU A 205 1.46 -8.27 1.32
C GLU A 205 2.62 -8.73 0.43
N GLU A 206 3.64 -7.88 0.23
CA GLU A 206 4.86 -8.25 -0.51
C GLU A 206 5.60 -9.41 0.16
N VAL A 207 5.75 -9.35 1.49
CA VAL A 207 6.44 -10.37 2.28
C VAL A 207 5.60 -11.64 2.43
N ARG A 208 4.26 -11.56 2.43
CA ARG A 208 3.38 -12.74 2.52
C ARG A 208 3.64 -13.75 1.39
N ASP A 209 3.85 -13.25 0.19
CA ASP A 209 4.15 -14.10 -0.97
C ASP A 209 5.52 -14.79 -0.82
N GLU A 210 6.48 -14.17 -0.13
CA GLU A 210 7.78 -14.77 0.20
C GLU A 210 7.70 -15.74 1.41
N ILE A 211 6.90 -15.44 2.44
CA ILE A 211 6.74 -16.29 3.64
C ILE A 211 5.95 -17.58 3.31
N THR A 212 5.04 -17.54 2.34
CA THR A 212 4.28 -18.75 1.92
C THR A 212 5.21 -19.84 1.37
N PHE A 213 6.39 -19.49 0.84
CA PHE A 213 7.42 -20.47 0.46
C PHE A 213 8.12 -21.15 1.66
N LEU A 214 8.03 -20.60 2.87
CA LEU A 214 8.76 -21.09 4.05
C LEU A 214 7.99 -22.16 4.85
N TYR A 215 6.66 -22.19 4.78
CA TYR A 215 5.83 -23.15 5.53
C TYR A 215 5.32 -24.32 4.67
N GLY A 216 5.69 -24.35 3.39
CA GLY A 216 5.39 -25.44 2.45
C GLY A 216 6.50 -26.50 2.33
N THR A 217 7.20 -26.82 3.42
CA THR A 217 8.02 -28.04 3.51
C THR A 217 7.93 -28.57 4.94
N SER A 218 7.18 -29.65 5.09
CA SER A 218 7.08 -30.42 6.33
C SER A 218 8.46 -30.86 6.83
N GLY A 219 8.68 -30.75 8.14
CA GLY A 219 9.49 -31.71 8.89
C GLY A 219 10.97 -31.88 8.51
N SER A 220 11.78 -30.83 8.63
CA SER A 220 13.16 -31.01 9.13
C SER A 220 13.68 -29.69 9.70
N MET A 221 13.69 -29.65 11.02
CA MET A 221 14.21 -28.54 11.80
C MET A 221 15.74 -28.63 11.81
N GLN A 222 16.43 -28.04 10.82
CA GLN A 222 17.85 -27.68 10.99
C GLN A 222 18.33 -26.62 9.98
N LEU A 223 18.74 -25.48 10.57
CA LEU A 223 19.74 -24.53 10.07
C LEU A 223 19.53 -23.92 8.66
N ARG A 224 18.56 -23.00 8.53
CA ARG A 224 18.55 -22.03 7.39
C ARG A 224 18.29 -20.57 7.80
N SER A 225 18.52 -20.22 9.07
CA SER A 225 18.33 -18.85 9.55
C SER A 225 19.37 -17.86 8.96
N SER A 226 20.64 -18.27 8.79
CA SER A 226 21.71 -17.34 8.37
C SER A 226 21.65 -16.93 6.90
N ALA A 227 21.32 -17.85 5.99
CA ALA A 227 21.28 -17.57 4.55
C ALA A 227 20.09 -16.66 4.18
N ILE A 228 18.98 -16.76 4.91
CA ILE A 228 17.78 -15.96 4.68
C ILE A 228 17.92 -14.57 5.30
N CYS A 229 18.51 -14.46 6.49
CA CYS A 229 18.87 -13.16 7.05
C CYS A 229 19.86 -12.42 6.12
N ALA A 230 20.84 -13.13 5.55
CA ALA A 230 21.78 -12.56 4.58
C ALA A 230 21.11 -12.10 3.28
N SER A 231 20.10 -12.81 2.76
CA SER A 231 19.40 -12.41 1.53
C SER A 231 18.48 -11.21 1.75
N ILE A 232 17.77 -11.15 2.88
CA ILE A 232 16.96 -9.99 3.29
C ILE A 232 17.86 -8.76 3.51
N LEU A 233 18.98 -8.93 4.23
CA LEU A 233 19.98 -7.87 4.43
C LEU A 233 20.62 -7.41 3.11
N ALA A 234 20.88 -8.32 2.18
CA ALA A 234 21.42 -8.00 0.85
C ALA A 234 20.41 -7.23 -0.02
N LYS A 235 19.12 -7.58 0.06
CA LYS A 235 18.02 -6.89 -0.66
C LYS A 235 17.80 -5.49 -0.08
N ALA A 236 17.80 -5.35 1.23
CA ALA A 236 17.74 -4.07 1.93
C ALA A 236 18.94 -3.17 1.57
N ARG A 237 20.16 -3.71 1.52
CA ARG A 237 21.36 -2.99 1.08
C ARG A 237 21.29 -2.56 -0.40
N ARG A 238 20.72 -3.39 -1.29
CA ARG A 238 20.51 -3.01 -2.72
C ARG A 238 19.54 -1.86 -2.89
N LYS A 239 18.43 -1.85 -2.14
CA LYS A 239 17.43 -0.76 -2.18
C LYS A 239 18.02 0.57 -1.67
N ASN A 240 18.85 0.51 -0.61
CA ASN A 240 19.54 1.68 -0.07
C ASN A 240 20.67 2.18 -0.99
N ARG A 241 21.31 1.28 -1.77
CA ARG A 241 22.33 1.65 -2.78
C ARG A 241 21.71 2.34 -4.00
N MET A 242 20.53 1.91 -4.45
CA MET A 242 19.79 2.56 -5.54
C MET A 242 19.28 3.96 -5.16
N SER A 243 18.95 4.20 -3.89
CA SER A 243 18.59 5.54 -3.39
C SER A 243 19.78 6.52 -3.30
N ARG A 244 21.03 6.02 -3.25
CA ARG A 244 22.23 6.87 -3.19
C ARG A 244 22.87 7.13 -4.55
N SER A 245 22.59 6.31 -5.56
CA SER A 245 23.17 6.45 -6.92
C SER A 245 22.51 7.54 -7.79
N THR A 246 21.47 8.22 -7.31
CA THR A 246 20.84 9.35 -8.03
C THR A 246 21.35 10.73 -7.61
N ILE A 247 22.36 10.79 -6.73
CA ILE A 247 23.09 12.03 -6.41
C ILE A 247 24.50 11.91 -7.00
N THR A 248 24.60 12.03 -8.32
CA THR A 248 25.85 12.40 -8.98
C THR A 248 25.82 13.91 -9.21
N CYS A 249 26.54 14.63 -8.36
CA CYS A 249 26.86 16.04 -8.58
C CYS A 249 27.54 16.20 -9.95
N ALA A 250 27.03 17.11 -10.77
CA ALA A 250 27.72 17.61 -11.95
C ALA A 250 29.01 18.34 -11.53
N PRO A 251 30.10 18.28 -12.33
CA PRO A 251 31.34 18.95 -11.98
C PRO A 251 31.22 20.46 -12.17
N THR A 252 31.66 21.20 -11.15
CA THR A 252 31.89 22.64 -11.18
C THR A 252 32.93 22.98 -12.25
N VAL A 253 32.50 23.63 -13.34
CA VAL A 253 33.42 24.28 -14.28
C VAL A 253 33.91 25.57 -13.64
N SER A 254 35.20 25.59 -13.29
CA SER A 254 35.95 26.76 -12.87
C SER A 254 36.21 27.66 -14.08
N MET A 255 35.59 28.85 -14.12
CA MET A 255 36.05 29.98 -14.93
C MET A 255 36.66 31.03 -13.98
N ARG A 256 37.99 31.05 -13.91
CA ARG A 256 38.82 32.25 -13.78
C ARG A 256 39.49 32.35 -15.15
N SER A 257 39.55 33.47 -15.86
CA SER A 257 39.56 34.89 -15.53
C SER A 257 39.12 35.67 -16.77
#